data_AF-A0A356IJF7-F1
#
_entry.id   AF-A0A356IJF7-F1
#
_cell.length_a   1.000
_cell.length_b   1.000
_cell.length_c   1.000
_cell.angle_alpha   90.00
_cell.angle_beta   90.00
_cell.angle_gamma   90.00
#
_symmetry.space_group_name_H-M   'P 1'
#
loop_
_entity.id
_entity.type
_entity.pdbx_description
1 polymer ?
#
loop_
_entity_poly.entity_id
_entity_poly.type
_entity_poly.pdbx_seq_one_letter_code
_entity_poly.pdbx_strand_id
1 'polypeptide(L)'
;TLYLKPVLPDLADKAERFLNIEPLQWQDHQQLLLGHEINKFKPMMQRIDRKQIEAMTADAKADAEAEAAAGKPKGPLGDDPIADQITFDDFAKIDMRVAKIVTASHVEGADKLIQLTLDLGGETRNVFAGIKSAYQPQDLEGRLTIMVAN
;
A
#
# COMPACT_ATOMS: atom_id res chain seq x y z
N THR A 1 23.83 -11.76 27.92
CA THR A 1 23.62 -12.17 26.51
C THR A 1 22.20 -12.65 26.27
N LEU A 2 21.60 -13.39 27.21
CA LEU A 2 20.19 -13.79 27.28
C LEU A 2 19.17 -12.79 26.70
N TYR A 3 19.13 -11.56 27.22
CA TYR A 3 18.20 -10.50 26.78
C TYR A 3 18.56 -9.88 25.43
N LEU A 4 19.81 -10.01 24.98
CA LEU A 4 20.27 -9.47 23.69
C LEU A 4 20.00 -10.45 22.54
N LYS A 5 19.90 -11.75 22.81
CA LYS A 5 19.77 -12.81 21.80
C LYS A 5 18.58 -12.63 20.83
N PRO A 6 17.39 -12.20 21.28
CA PRO A 6 16.25 -11.98 20.39
C PRO A 6 16.38 -10.75 19.47
N VAL A 7 17.21 -9.77 19.84
CA VAL A 7 17.30 -8.48 19.13
C VAL A 7 18.61 -8.34 18.36
N LEU A 8 19.72 -8.85 18.92
CA LEU A 8 21.08 -8.77 18.39
C LEU A 8 21.78 -10.12 18.58
N PRO A 9 21.40 -11.17 17.81
CA PRO A 9 21.94 -12.52 17.96
C PRO A 9 23.47 -12.56 17.80
N ASP A 10 24.01 -11.88 16.79
CA ASP A 10 25.46 -11.84 16.54
C ASP A 10 26.25 -11.19 17.69
N LEU A 11 25.66 -10.17 18.33
CA LEU A 11 26.30 -9.52 19.47
C LEU A 11 26.24 -10.41 20.71
N ALA A 12 25.12 -11.12 20.90
CA ALA A 12 24.97 -12.09 21.97
C ALA A 12 26.02 -13.20 21.84
N ASP A 13 26.23 -13.76 20.65
CA ASP A 13 27.23 -14.80 20.39
C ASP A 13 28.66 -14.31 20.65
N LYS A 14 29.00 -13.08 20.20
CA LYS A 14 30.31 -12.47 20.48
C LYS A 14 30.55 -12.29 21.98
N ALA A 15 29.51 -11.93 22.73
CA ALA A 15 29.59 -11.75 24.17
C ALA A 15 29.67 -13.11 24.92
N GLU A 16 28.98 -14.15 24.47
CA GLU A 16 29.11 -15.52 25.01
C GLU A 16 30.53 -16.06 24.81
N ARG A 17 31.12 -15.85 23.63
CA ARG A 17 32.53 -16.17 23.36
C ARG A 17 33.50 -15.39 24.23
N PHE A 18 33.24 -14.11 24.50
CA PHE A 18 34.10 -13.31 25.38
C PHE A 18 34.02 -13.79 26.84
N LEU A 19 32.80 -14.07 27.32
CA LEU A 19 32.56 -14.62 28.66
C LEU A 19 32.99 -16.09 28.79
N ASN A 20 33.42 -16.72 27.69
CA ASN A 20 33.87 -18.12 27.68
C ASN A 20 32.80 -19.09 28.20
N ILE A 21 31.56 -18.88 27.77
CA ILE A 21 30.39 -19.66 28.17
C ILE A 21 29.70 -20.29 26.97
N GLU A 22 29.00 -21.39 27.22
CA GLU A 22 28.09 -21.98 26.24
C GLU A 22 26.85 -21.08 26.00
N PRO A 23 26.11 -21.30 24.89
CA PRO A 23 24.94 -20.51 24.56
C PRO A 23 23.86 -20.54 25.65
N LEU A 24 23.65 -19.40 26.32
CA LEU A 24 22.71 -19.32 27.44
C LEU A 24 21.26 -19.46 26.97
N GLN A 25 20.49 -20.23 27.74
CA GLN A 25 19.04 -20.39 27.67
C GLN A 25 18.37 -19.55 28.74
N TRP A 26 17.10 -19.16 28.53
CA TRP A 26 16.36 -18.27 29.44
C TRP A 26 16.41 -18.65 30.93
N GLN A 27 16.54 -19.94 31.25
CA GLN A 27 16.58 -20.45 32.62
C GLN A 27 17.91 -20.17 33.33
N ASP A 28 19.00 -19.98 32.57
CA ASP A 28 20.36 -19.82 33.10
C ASP A 28 20.59 -18.46 33.80
N HIS A 29 19.61 -17.55 33.74
CA HIS A 29 19.66 -16.27 34.45
C HIS A 29 19.78 -16.41 35.98
N GLN A 30 19.47 -17.59 36.52
CA GLN A 30 19.52 -17.88 37.95
C GLN A 30 20.94 -18.18 38.44
N GLN A 31 21.87 -18.51 37.54
CA GLN A 31 23.23 -18.85 37.89
C GLN A 31 24.18 -17.66 37.63
N LEU A 32 24.82 -17.19 38.69
CA LEU A 32 25.83 -16.14 38.60
C LEU A 32 27.17 -16.71 38.12
N LEU A 33 27.76 -16.06 37.12
CA LEU A 33 29.07 -16.42 36.57
C LEU A 33 30.20 -15.87 37.44
N LEU A 34 30.48 -16.54 38.57
CA LEU A 34 31.54 -16.14 39.51
C LEU A 34 32.80 -17.01 39.36
N GLY A 35 33.98 -16.38 39.40
CA GLY A 35 35.27 -17.09 39.47
C GLY A 35 35.67 -17.86 38.20
N HIS A 36 35.17 -17.47 37.03
CA HIS A 36 35.49 -18.10 35.74
C HIS A 36 36.51 -17.27 34.93
N GLU A 37 37.23 -17.94 34.04
CA GLU A 37 38.16 -17.30 33.12
C GLU A 37 37.42 -16.72 31.92
N ILE A 38 37.66 -15.44 31.64
CA ILE A 38 37.15 -14.74 30.47
C ILE A 38 38.19 -14.71 29.35
N ASN A 39 37.74 -14.74 28.10
CA ASN A 39 38.61 -14.64 26.95
C ASN A 39 39.13 -13.21 26.72
N LYS A 40 40.16 -13.05 25.89
CA LYS A 40 40.67 -11.72 25.51
C LYS A 40 39.58 -10.90 24.81
N PHE A 41 39.44 -9.65 25.23
CA PHE A 41 38.46 -8.72 24.65
C PHE A 41 38.73 -8.47 23.16
N LYS A 42 37.66 -8.52 22.36
CA LYS A 42 37.65 -8.12 20.95
C LYS A 42 36.53 -7.10 20.74
N PRO A 43 36.75 -6.00 19.99
CA PRO A 43 35.70 -5.05 19.67
C PRO A 43 34.52 -5.73 18.98
N MET A 44 33.32 -5.61 19.54
CA MET A 44 32.14 -6.35 19.06
C MET A 44 31.25 -5.53 18.11
N MET A 45 31.31 -4.21 18.26
CA MET A 45 30.66 -3.23 17.40
C MET A 45 31.66 -2.13 17.06
N GLN A 46 31.59 -1.65 15.83
CA GLN A 46 32.29 -0.46 15.40
C GLN A 46 31.26 0.62 15.11
N ARG A 47 31.62 1.85 15.44
CA ARG A 47 30.80 3.00 15.07
C ARG A 47 30.74 3.06 13.54
N ILE A 48 29.55 3.27 13.01
CA ILE A 48 29.38 3.53 11.59
C ILE A 48 29.87 4.94 11.30
N ASP A 49 30.78 5.07 10.35
CA ASP A 49 31.30 6.36 9.91
C ASP A 49 30.43 6.96 8.81
N ARG A 50 30.48 8.29 8.66
CA ARG A 50 29.66 9.02 7.69
C ARG A 50 29.82 8.52 6.26
N LYS A 51 31.04 8.11 5.89
CA LYS A 51 31.33 7.51 4.58
C LYS A 51 30.58 6.19 4.34
N GLN A 52 30.39 5.38 5.38
CA GLN A 52 29.64 4.13 5.30
C GLN A 52 28.13 4.38 5.22
N ILE A 53 27.62 5.40 5.92
CA ILE A 53 26.22 5.83 5.82
C ILE A 53 25.91 6.29 4.39
N GLU A 54 26.80 7.09 3.80
CA GLU A 54 26.65 7.59 2.43
C GLU A 54 26.66 6.45 1.41
N ALA A 55 27.55 5.46 1.58
CA ALA A 55 27.59 4.27 0.73
C ALA A 55 26.29 3.44 0.83
N MET A 56 25.82 3.14 2.03
CA MET A 56 24.58 2.35 2.23
C MET A 56 23.35 3.07 1.67
N THR A 57 23.31 4.40 1.75
CA THR A 57 22.19 5.20 1.20
C THR A 57 22.23 5.25 -0.33
N ALA A 58 23.42 5.29 -0.93
CA ALA A 58 23.59 5.23 -2.38
C ALA A 58 23.17 3.86 -2.94
N ASP A 59 23.59 2.78 -2.30
CA ASP A 59 23.24 1.41 -2.70
C ASP A 59 21.72 1.19 -2.59
N ALA A 60 21.09 1.59 -1.47
CA ALA A 60 19.63 1.49 -1.31
C ALA A 60 18.85 2.30 -2.35
N LYS A 61 19.39 3.44 -2.81
CA LYS A 61 18.77 4.25 -3.85
C LYS A 61 18.91 3.62 -5.24
N ALA A 62 20.05 2.99 -5.52
CA ALA A 62 20.27 2.26 -6.76
C ALA A 62 19.35 1.04 -6.89
N ASP A 63 19.13 0.32 -5.79
CA ASP A 63 18.17 -0.79 -5.74
C ASP A 63 16.73 -0.32 -5.94
N ALA A 64 16.34 0.81 -5.32
CA ALA A 64 15.02 1.41 -5.51
C ALA A 64 14.79 1.92 -6.95
N GLU A 65 15.81 2.48 -7.60
CA GLU A 65 15.74 2.92 -9.00
C GLU A 65 15.70 1.73 -9.98
N ALA A 66 16.36 0.61 -9.65
CA ALA A 66 16.28 -0.63 -10.42
C ALA A 66 14.89 -1.31 -10.31
N GLU A 67 14.26 -1.28 -9.13
CA GLU A 67 12.89 -1.77 -8.93
C GLU A 67 11.84 -0.89 -9.64
N ALA A 68 12.03 0.43 -9.67
CA ALA A 68 11.15 1.36 -10.39
C ALA A 68 11.20 1.15 -11.93
N ALA A 69 12.32 0.66 -12.47
CA ALA A 69 12.46 0.37 -13.90
C ALA A 69 11.86 -0.98 -14.33
N ALA A 70 11.65 -1.92 -13.40
CA ALA A 70 11.13 -3.26 -13.69
C ALA A 70 9.59 -3.36 -13.66
N GLY A 71 8.88 -2.31 -13.23
CA GLY A 71 7.45 -2.34 -12.96
C GLY A 71 6.60 -1.51 -13.92
N LYS A 72 6.64 -1.76 -15.24
CA LYS A 72 5.50 -1.35 -16.09
C LYS A 72 4.44 -2.45 -15.99
N PRO A 73 3.29 -2.23 -15.33
CA PRO A 73 2.23 -3.22 -15.28
C PRO A 73 1.72 -3.47 -16.70
N LYS A 74 1.74 -4.73 -17.16
CA LYS A 74 0.96 -5.16 -18.33
C LYS A 74 -0.47 -5.46 -17.86
N GLY A 75 -1.44 -4.68 -18.31
CA GLY A 75 -2.86 -4.77 -17.93
C GLY A 75 -3.55 -3.40 -18.03
N PRO A 76 -4.82 -3.27 -17.58
CA PRO A 76 -5.59 -2.01 -17.66
C PRO A 76 -4.90 -0.79 -17.03
N LEU A 77 -4.05 -1.02 -16.01
CA LEU A 77 -3.24 0.00 -15.33
C LEU A 77 -2.06 0.53 -16.15
N GLY A 78 -1.72 -0.12 -17.28
CA GLY A 78 -0.73 0.35 -18.23
C GLY A 78 -1.31 1.25 -19.33
N ASP A 79 -2.58 1.03 -19.68
CA ASP A 79 -3.31 1.84 -20.67
C ASP A 79 -3.95 3.08 -20.00
N ASP A 80 -4.39 2.97 -18.75
CA ASP A 80 -4.91 4.08 -17.94
C ASP A 80 -4.24 4.06 -16.54
N PRO A 81 -3.14 4.81 -16.35
CA PRO A 81 -2.42 4.84 -15.08
C PRO A 81 -3.30 5.47 -13.99
N ILE A 82 -3.08 5.07 -12.74
CA ILE A 82 -3.74 5.69 -11.58
C ILE A 82 -3.42 7.18 -11.62
N ALA A 83 -4.47 8.00 -11.73
CA ALA A 83 -4.36 9.44 -11.72
C ALA A 83 -3.72 9.93 -10.40
N ASP A 84 -3.05 11.08 -10.47
CA ASP A 84 -2.48 11.73 -9.30
C ASP A 84 -3.55 12.00 -8.22
N GLN A 85 -3.10 12.03 -6.97
CA GLN A 85 -3.99 12.31 -5.84
C GLN A 85 -4.54 13.75 -5.95
N ILE A 86 -5.85 13.88 -5.79
CA ILE A 86 -6.52 15.19 -5.70
C ILE A 86 -6.66 15.64 -4.25
N THR A 87 -6.81 16.95 -4.05
CA THR A 87 -7.08 17.50 -2.72
C THR A 87 -8.53 17.23 -2.31
N PHE A 88 -8.78 17.24 -0.99
CA PHE A 88 -10.13 17.09 -0.46
C PHE A 88 -11.07 18.21 -0.95
N ASP A 89 -10.56 19.43 -1.08
CA ASP A 89 -11.35 20.57 -1.55
C ASP A 89 -11.83 20.38 -3.00
N ASP A 90 -11.06 19.70 -3.84
CA ASP A 90 -11.47 19.38 -5.21
C ASP A 90 -12.54 18.29 -5.24
N PHE A 91 -12.43 17.29 -4.37
CA PHE A 91 -13.46 16.27 -4.19
C PHE A 91 -14.77 16.89 -3.68
N ALA A 92 -14.71 17.81 -2.71
CA ALA A 92 -15.87 18.46 -2.12
C ALA A 92 -16.66 19.36 -3.09
N LYS A 93 -16.05 19.82 -4.20
CA LYS A 93 -16.74 20.59 -5.25
C LYS A 93 -17.69 19.74 -6.11
N ILE A 94 -17.55 18.42 -6.08
CA ILE A 94 -18.35 17.49 -6.89
C ILE A 94 -19.60 17.11 -6.09
N ASP A 95 -20.78 17.55 -6.51
CA ASP A 95 -22.06 17.13 -5.90
C ASP A 95 -22.44 15.74 -6.42
N MET A 96 -22.11 14.69 -5.67
CA MET A 96 -22.46 13.30 -5.99
C MET A 96 -23.72 12.89 -5.22
N ARG A 97 -24.79 12.54 -5.94
CA ARG A 97 -26.06 12.11 -5.35
C ARG A 97 -26.48 10.73 -5.82
N VAL A 98 -27.13 9.99 -4.93
CA VAL A 98 -27.80 8.74 -5.29
C VAL A 98 -29.11 9.09 -5.97
N ALA A 99 -29.31 8.57 -7.17
CA ALA A 99 -30.51 8.75 -7.96
C ALA A 99 -31.08 7.40 -8.38
N LYS A 100 -32.41 7.33 -8.53
CA LYS A 100 -33.11 6.14 -9.02
C LYS A 100 -33.33 6.26 -10.51
N ILE A 101 -33.03 5.21 -11.27
CA ILE A 101 -33.33 5.15 -12.70
C ILE A 101 -34.83 4.91 -12.86
N VAL A 102 -35.55 5.88 -13.40
CA VAL A 102 -37.01 5.81 -13.63
C VAL A 102 -37.31 5.15 -14.97
N THR A 103 -36.62 5.58 -16.01
CA THR A 103 -36.77 5.07 -17.37
C THR A 103 -35.41 4.96 -18.05
N ALA A 104 -35.23 3.91 -18.83
CA ALA A 104 -34.05 3.72 -19.66
C ALA A 104 -34.48 3.38 -21.10
N SER A 105 -33.96 4.11 -22.09
CA SER A 105 -34.28 3.88 -23.49
C SER A 105 -33.05 3.91 -24.38
N HIS A 106 -33.13 3.19 -25.49
CA HIS A 106 -32.12 3.28 -26.53
C HIS A 106 -32.20 4.64 -27.23
N VAL A 107 -31.04 5.22 -27.52
CA VAL A 107 -30.94 6.42 -28.35
C VAL A 107 -30.92 6.00 -29.82
N GLU A 108 -31.91 6.45 -30.60
CA GLU A 108 -31.90 6.25 -32.05
C GLU A 108 -30.70 6.97 -32.68
N GLY A 109 -29.89 6.22 -33.44
CA GLY A 109 -28.68 6.75 -34.09
C GLY A 109 -27.40 6.72 -33.25
N ALA A 110 -27.44 6.25 -31.99
CA ALA A 110 -26.22 6.07 -31.19
C ALA A 110 -25.99 4.60 -30.82
N ASP A 111 -24.86 4.05 -31.28
CA ASP A 111 -24.53 2.63 -31.09
C ASP A 111 -24.02 2.32 -29.67
N LYS A 112 -23.60 3.34 -28.93
CA LYS A 112 -22.96 3.19 -27.61
C LYS A 112 -23.75 3.79 -26.45
N LEU A 113 -24.79 4.58 -26.72
CA LEU A 113 -25.48 5.37 -25.70
C LEU A 113 -26.85 4.80 -25.31
N ILE A 114 -27.16 4.86 -24.03
CA ILE A 114 -28.50 4.68 -23.44
C ILE A 114 -28.91 6.00 -22.81
N GLN A 115 -30.15 6.43 -23.06
CA GLN A 115 -30.76 7.55 -22.37
C GLN A 115 -31.37 7.07 -21.05
N LEU A 116 -31.00 7.70 -19.94
CA LEU A 116 -31.50 7.40 -18.61
C LEU A 116 -32.20 8.65 -18.06
N THR A 117 -33.38 8.45 -17.49
CA THR A 117 -34.07 9.45 -16.67
C THR A 117 -33.89 9.07 -15.21
N LEU A 118 -33.21 9.92 -14.46
CA LEU A 118 -32.83 9.72 -13.07
C LEU A 118 -33.69 10.60 -12.16
N ASP A 119 -34.25 10.03 -11.10
CA ASP A 119 -34.98 10.74 -10.05
C ASP A 119 -34.12 10.89 -8.80
N LEU A 120 -33.93 12.13 -8.36
CA LEU A 120 -33.16 12.51 -7.18
C LEU A 120 -34.05 12.71 -5.93
N GLY A 121 -35.31 12.26 -5.97
CA GLY A 121 -36.28 12.39 -4.87
C GLY A 121 -37.06 13.70 -4.89
N GLY A 122 -37.21 14.32 -6.07
CA GLY A 122 -37.91 15.60 -6.23
C GLY A 122 -37.56 16.35 -7.53
N GLU A 123 -36.42 16.01 -8.14
CA GLU A 123 -35.99 16.51 -9.45
C GLU A 123 -35.64 15.32 -10.34
N THR A 124 -36.04 15.38 -11.61
CA THR A 124 -35.67 14.38 -12.61
C THR A 124 -34.65 14.95 -13.59
N ARG A 125 -33.56 14.24 -13.85
CA ARG A 125 -32.55 14.61 -14.86
C ARG A 125 -32.41 13.55 -15.94
N ASN A 126 -32.21 13.99 -17.17
CA ASN A 126 -31.90 13.12 -18.30
C ASN A 126 -30.41 13.10 -18.56
N VAL A 127 -29.82 11.90 -18.62
CA VAL A 127 -28.40 11.70 -18.90
C VAL A 127 -28.21 10.63 -19.97
N PHE A 128 -27.12 10.72 -20.72
CA PHE A 128 -26.75 9.72 -21.72
C PHE A 128 -25.53 8.96 -21.22
N ALA A 129 -25.64 7.64 -21.10
CA ALA A 129 -24.58 6.78 -20.59
C ALA A 129 -24.04 5.88 -21.72
N GLY A 130 -22.71 5.82 -21.85
CA GLY A 130 -21.98 5.02 -22.83
C GLY A 130 -21.93 3.51 -22.55
N ILE A 131 -23.03 2.94 -22.04
CA ILE A 131 -23.06 1.59 -21.46
C ILE A 131 -23.93 0.59 -22.25
N LYS A 132 -24.30 0.94 -23.49
CA LYS A 132 -25.19 0.11 -24.34
C LYS A 132 -24.65 -1.29 -24.63
N SER A 133 -23.33 -1.47 -24.64
CA SER A 133 -22.71 -2.79 -24.84
C SER A 133 -22.71 -3.67 -23.60
N ALA A 134 -22.88 -3.08 -22.41
CA ALA A 134 -22.76 -3.77 -21.13
C ALA A 134 -24.10 -4.05 -20.46
N TYR A 135 -25.12 -3.22 -20.72
CA TYR A 135 -26.42 -3.31 -20.05
C TYR A 135 -27.58 -3.09 -21.03
N GLN A 136 -28.67 -3.82 -20.82
CA GLN A 136 -29.94 -3.55 -21.48
C GLN A 136 -30.74 -2.50 -20.67
N PRO A 137 -31.51 -1.62 -21.32
CA PRO A 137 -32.27 -0.59 -20.61
C PRO A 137 -33.25 -1.17 -19.56
N GLN A 138 -33.91 -2.29 -19.87
CA GLN A 138 -34.85 -2.95 -18.96
C GLN A 138 -34.20 -3.40 -17.65
N ASP A 139 -32.91 -3.72 -17.69
CA ASP A 139 -32.17 -4.13 -16.50
C ASP A 139 -31.86 -2.95 -15.59
N LEU A 140 -31.85 -1.73 -16.10
CA LEU A 140 -31.42 -0.53 -15.38
C LEU A 140 -32.58 0.15 -14.64
N GLU A 141 -33.81 0.01 -15.12
CA GLU A 141 -34.98 0.62 -14.49
C GLU A 141 -35.17 0.13 -13.04
N GLY A 142 -35.40 1.08 -12.13
CA GLY A 142 -35.54 0.82 -10.71
C GLY A 142 -34.23 0.70 -9.93
N ARG A 143 -33.06 0.63 -10.58
CA ARG A 143 -31.78 0.61 -9.87
C ARG A 143 -31.41 1.99 -9.32
N LEU A 144 -30.60 1.97 -8.26
CA LEU A 144 -29.93 3.15 -7.72
C LEU A 144 -28.56 3.29 -8.38
N THR A 145 -28.24 4.50 -8.79
CA THR A 145 -26.93 4.87 -9.36
C THR A 145 -26.43 6.16 -8.73
N ILE A 146 -25.15 6.43 -8.87
CA ILE A 146 -24.56 7.71 -8.45
C ILE A 146 -24.50 8.63 -9.66
N MET A 147 -25.02 9.84 -9.49
CA MET A 147 -24.99 10.91 -10.48
C MET A 147 -24.20 12.10 -9.92
N VAL A 148 -23.40 12.72 -10.78
CA VAL A 148 -22.82 14.05 -10.50
C VAL A 148 -23.87 15.10 -10.89
N ALA A 149 -24.31 15.92 -9.93
CA ALA A 149 -25.49 16.79 -10.01
C ALA A 149 -25.18 18.30 -10.14
N ASN A 150 -23.90 18.68 -10.27
CA ASN A 150 -23.50 20.06 -10.53
C ASN A 150 -23.77 20.49 -11.99
#